data_AF-A0A936VL56-F1
#
_entry.id   AF-A0A936VL56-F1
#
_cell.length_a   1.000
_cell.length_b   1.000
_cell.length_c   1.000
_cell.angle_alpha   90.00
_cell.angle_beta   90.00
_cell.angle_gamma   90.00
#
_symmetry.space_group_name_H-M   'P 1'
#
loop_
_entity.id
_entity.type
_entity.pdbx_description
1 polymer ?
#
loop_
_entity_poly.entity_id
_entity_poly.type
_entity_poly.pdbx_seq_one_letter_code
_entity_poly.pdbx_strand_id
1 'polypeptide(L)'
;MPQEYVLFDLQFFEQSAGHYNVSVTCPLVPGDTTGLFSSPASDTEYQQRFERLQALDTDEDLLIALGRQLFSALFQGRVRDAYITARGKLTAGQGLRLRFNIDPRQLPEVAGLPWEFLCDEDDQPLVLLDTPIVRYLPRFAAPPTIATPRPLKILLTAAVTEPAFDVTRELDAMRATLAELAGEGTIELAIEEHLTGDILEQRLREGFHMWHFIGHGKLNRDGSSGLLVFEDASGEAEDVSARELGIILRDSALQLIILDACNSGRLTTRPYRSLAPALMLADIGAVIAMQFKAPQEATRPFARAFYQALIAGEAIDSCVTRGRRAVMLKSRLRNPDWGIPTVYTRAPDARLFAPPDAPTPPPPVAQPARSLPGGGISVSIGDGNTLNNSPITIGATPPGSREAADDQRYDQQLGELLTLLASTRSARAILLKKQATQQSSVGDLTALADAEAAYDRLQRQLVDLRKARLSDLERRAAQPGGPRDQQIADLRAAIVDESLEITRRELFKLEGQLRIQTNARDSARVQAQIKATQDEIADLVRQRNAA
;
A
#
# COMPACT_ATOMS: atom_id res chain seq x y z
N MET A 1 -8.05 -27.08 -13.37
CA MET A 1 -6.92 -26.20 -13.05
C MET A 1 -5.65 -27.04 -13.09
N PRO A 2 -4.54 -26.51 -13.58
CA PRO A 2 -3.25 -27.19 -13.51
C PRO A 2 -2.89 -27.57 -12.07
N GLN A 3 -2.20 -28.70 -11.91
CA GLN A 3 -1.64 -29.14 -10.63
C GLN A 3 -0.20 -28.64 -10.45
N GLU A 4 0.47 -28.35 -11.57
CA GLU A 4 1.84 -27.88 -11.64
C GLU A 4 1.93 -26.67 -12.58
N TYR A 5 2.82 -25.74 -12.25
CA TYR A 5 3.10 -24.58 -13.10
C TYR A 5 4.57 -24.55 -13.47
N VAL A 6 4.84 -24.56 -14.77
CA VAL A 6 6.18 -24.32 -15.31
C VAL A 6 6.45 -22.82 -15.24
N LEU A 7 7.65 -22.46 -14.77
CA LEU A 7 8.05 -21.07 -14.63
C LEU A 7 8.41 -20.44 -15.99
N PHE A 8 7.83 -19.28 -16.27
CA PHE A 8 8.24 -18.36 -17.32
C PHE A 8 8.66 -17.05 -16.66
N ASP A 9 9.96 -16.92 -16.40
CA ASP A 9 10.54 -15.81 -15.66
C ASP A 9 10.87 -14.65 -16.60
N LEU A 10 10.34 -13.47 -16.30
CA LEU A 10 10.47 -12.25 -17.06
C LEU A 10 11.25 -11.23 -16.26
N GLN A 11 12.47 -10.91 -16.70
CA GLN A 11 13.31 -9.88 -16.11
C GLN A 11 13.50 -8.70 -17.06
N PHE A 12 13.29 -7.50 -16.53
CA PHE A 12 13.33 -6.26 -17.32
C PHE A 12 14.58 -5.46 -17.01
N PHE A 13 15.15 -4.82 -18.04
CA PHE A 13 16.30 -3.95 -17.93
C PHE A 13 16.05 -2.69 -18.76
N GLU A 14 16.28 -1.51 -18.16
CA GLU A 14 16.14 -0.25 -18.89
C GLU A 14 17.12 -0.20 -20.08
N GLN A 15 16.60 0.15 -21.25
CA GLN A 15 17.42 0.45 -22.43
C GLN A 15 17.40 1.95 -22.71
N SER A 16 16.21 2.54 -22.71
CA SER A 16 15.95 3.97 -22.81
C SER A 16 14.56 4.28 -22.26
N ALA A 17 14.21 5.54 -22.06
CA ALA A 17 12.88 5.91 -21.56
C ALA A 17 11.76 5.24 -22.39
N GLY A 18 10.91 4.45 -21.71
CA GLY A 18 9.79 3.73 -22.33
C GLY A 18 10.15 2.45 -23.09
N HIS A 19 11.44 2.10 -23.22
CA HIS A 19 11.90 0.90 -23.92
C HIS A 19 12.86 0.08 -23.04
N TYR A 20 12.58 -1.22 -22.96
CA TYR A 20 13.24 -2.13 -22.04
C TYR A 20 13.69 -3.38 -22.77
N ASN A 21 14.81 -3.95 -22.35
CA ASN A 21 15.14 -5.32 -22.69
C ASN A 21 14.41 -6.25 -21.72
N VAL A 22 13.87 -7.35 -22.24
CA VAL A 22 13.27 -8.42 -21.45
C VAL A 22 14.08 -9.68 -21.65
N SER A 23 14.61 -10.22 -20.57
CA SER A 23 15.18 -11.56 -20.52
C SER A 23 14.11 -12.54 -20.04
N VAL A 24 13.96 -13.63 -20.78
CA VAL A 24 13.07 -14.75 -20.49
C VAL A 24 13.90 -15.96 -20.12
N THR A 25 13.61 -16.54 -18.97
CA THR A 25 14.12 -17.86 -18.58
C THR A 25 12.95 -18.82 -18.41
N CYS A 26 12.94 -19.94 -19.14
CA CYS A 26 11.90 -20.96 -19.05
C CYS A 26 12.50 -22.35 -19.26
N PRO A 27 12.26 -23.35 -18.37
CA PRO A 27 12.80 -24.70 -18.52
C PRO A 27 12.41 -25.41 -19.83
N LEU A 28 11.28 -25.02 -20.44
CA LEU A 28 10.80 -25.60 -21.70
C LEU A 28 11.40 -24.94 -22.94
N VAL A 29 12.12 -23.83 -22.79
CA VAL A 29 12.73 -23.05 -23.88
C VAL A 29 14.25 -23.15 -23.75
N PRO A 30 14.99 -23.61 -24.78
CA PRO A 30 16.45 -23.72 -24.68
C PRO A 30 17.13 -22.36 -24.54
N GLY A 31 17.90 -22.19 -23.46
CA GLY A 31 18.71 -21.00 -23.21
C GLY A 31 17.91 -19.77 -22.79
N ASP A 32 18.64 -18.73 -22.39
CA ASP A 32 18.04 -17.46 -22.00
C ASP A 32 17.70 -16.67 -23.28
N THR A 33 16.46 -16.21 -23.38
CA THR A 33 15.99 -15.45 -24.53
C THR A 33 15.91 -13.97 -24.18
N THR A 34 16.48 -13.10 -25.01
CA THR A 34 16.33 -11.64 -24.85
C THR A 34 15.53 -11.06 -26.00
N GLY A 35 14.57 -10.20 -25.67
CA GLY A 35 13.84 -9.36 -26.62
C GLY A 35 13.57 -7.98 -26.05
N LEU A 36 12.69 -7.24 -26.73
CA LEU A 36 12.33 -5.88 -26.38
C LEU A 36 10.95 -5.84 -25.73
N PHE A 37 10.73 -4.86 -24.87
CA PHE A 37 9.42 -4.44 -24.38
C PHE A 37 9.33 -2.93 -24.55
N SER A 38 8.34 -2.48 -25.31
CA SER A 38 8.01 -1.06 -25.44
C SER A 38 6.80 -0.80 -24.56
N SER A 39 6.98 -0.04 -23.49
CA SER A 39 5.90 0.22 -22.55
C SER A 39 4.76 0.96 -23.26
N PRO A 40 3.50 0.49 -23.14
CA PRO A 40 2.36 1.21 -23.71
C PRO A 40 2.02 2.46 -22.91
N ALA A 41 2.72 2.75 -21.80
CA ALA A 41 2.45 3.90 -20.94
C ALA A 41 2.61 5.26 -21.63
N SER A 42 3.28 5.33 -22.78
CA SER A 42 3.37 6.54 -23.61
C SER A 42 2.28 6.64 -24.68
N ASP A 43 1.49 5.59 -24.89
CA ASP A 43 0.39 5.55 -25.86
C ASP A 43 -0.87 6.21 -25.26
N THR A 44 -1.41 7.20 -25.97
CA THR A 44 -2.55 7.99 -25.49
C THR A 44 -3.81 7.15 -25.31
N GLU A 45 -4.09 6.18 -26.19
CA GLU A 45 -5.27 5.32 -26.04
C GLU A 45 -5.11 4.39 -24.84
N TYR A 46 -3.92 3.85 -24.64
CA TYR A 46 -3.63 3.03 -23.47
C TYR A 46 -3.81 3.83 -22.17
N GLN A 47 -3.28 5.06 -22.11
CA GLN A 47 -3.47 5.95 -20.95
C GLN A 47 -4.95 6.18 -20.65
N GLN A 48 -5.77 6.49 -21.66
CA GLN A 48 -7.21 6.67 -21.48
C GLN A 48 -7.91 5.41 -20.95
N ARG A 49 -7.60 4.22 -21.51
CA ARG A 49 -8.16 2.96 -21.01
C ARG A 49 -7.72 2.67 -19.59
N PHE A 50 -6.45 2.95 -19.26
CA PHE A 50 -5.90 2.72 -17.94
C PHE A 50 -6.50 3.67 -16.89
N GLU A 51 -6.72 4.93 -17.22
CA GLU A 51 -7.44 5.89 -16.36
C GLU A 51 -8.87 5.44 -16.09
N ARG A 52 -9.59 4.98 -17.12
CA ARG A 52 -10.94 4.40 -16.98
C ARG A 52 -10.94 3.16 -16.09
N LEU A 53 -9.95 2.27 -16.23
CA LEU A 53 -9.76 1.12 -15.33
C LEU A 53 -9.52 1.56 -13.88
N GLN A 54 -8.68 2.57 -13.65
CA GLN A 54 -8.44 3.12 -12.30
C GLN A 54 -9.70 3.72 -11.68
N ALA A 55 -10.57 4.30 -12.51
CA ALA A 55 -11.87 4.83 -12.11
C ALA A 55 -12.96 3.74 -11.96
N LEU A 56 -12.66 2.49 -12.32
CA LEU A 56 -13.62 1.39 -12.44
C LEU A 56 -14.76 1.66 -13.44
N ASP A 57 -14.55 2.56 -14.40
CA ASP A 57 -15.47 2.83 -15.50
C ASP A 57 -15.11 1.93 -16.68
N THR A 58 -15.50 0.66 -16.60
CA THR A 58 -15.05 -0.37 -17.56
C THR A 58 -16.21 -1.12 -18.19
N ASP A 59 -15.93 -1.64 -19.38
CA ASP A 59 -16.69 -2.68 -20.05
C ASP A 59 -15.73 -3.79 -20.51
N GLU A 60 -16.28 -4.87 -21.06
CA GLU A 60 -15.49 -6.03 -21.47
C GLU A 60 -14.51 -5.69 -22.60
N ASP A 61 -14.96 -4.92 -23.60
CA ASP A 61 -14.15 -4.52 -24.75
C ASP A 61 -12.95 -3.66 -24.32
N LEU A 62 -13.15 -2.73 -23.38
CA LEU A 62 -12.09 -1.90 -22.84
C LEU A 62 -11.03 -2.74 -22.14
N LEU A 63 -11.45 -3.70 -21.31
CA LEU A 63 -10.53 -4.56 -20.55
C LEU A 63 -9.74 -5.48 -21.48
N ILE A 64 -10.39 -6.07 -22.49
CA ILE A 64 -9.74 -6.89 -23.51
C ILE A 64 -8.74 -6.04 -24.32
N ALA A 65 -9.14 -4.86 -24.78
CA ALA A 65 -8.28 -3.98 -25.57
C ALA A 65 -7.04 -3.54 -24.78
N LEU A 66 -7.20 -3.14 -23.52
CA LEU A 66 -6.09 -2.80 -22.61
C LEU A 66 -5.15 -4.00 -22.42
N GLY A 67 -5.71 -5.17 -22.17
CA GLY A 67 -4.95 -6.41 -21.98
C GLY A 67 -4.17 -6.83 -23.22
N ARG A 68 -4.75 -6.67 -24.41
CA ARG A 68 -4.09 -6.96 -25.69
C ARG A 68 -2.97 -6.00 -26.02
N GLN A 69 -3.12 -4.72 -25.66
CA GLN A 69 -2.02 -3.76 -25.80
C GLN A 69 -0.84 -4.15 -24.92
N LEU A 70 -1.08 -4.54 -23.65
CA LEU A 70 -0.03 -5.06 -22.77
C LEU A 70 0.61 -6.34 -23.33
N PHE A 71 -0.20 -7.26 -23.83
CA PHE A 71 0.29 -8.53 -24.37
C PHE A 71 1.15 -8.31 -25.62
N SER A 72 0.68 -7.49 -26.55
CA SER A 72 1.40 -7.18 -27.79
C SER A 72 2.71 -6.43 -27.52
N ALA A 73 2.72 -5.56 -26.50
CA ALA A 73 3.92 -4.85 -26.06
C ALA A 73 5.00 -5.79 -25.49
N LEU A 74 4.58 -6.80 -24.71
CA LEU A 74 5.49 -7.73 -24.02
C LEU A 74 5.92 -8.91 -24.90
N PHE A 75 4.96 -9.60 -25.51
CA PHE A 75 5.17 -10.79 -26.29
C PHE A 75 5.42 -10.43 -27.76
N GLN A 76 6.60 -9.87 -28.02
CA GLN A 76 7.08 -9.56 -29.37
C GLN A 76 8.40 -10.29 -29.69
N GLY A 77 8.62 -10.55 -30.98
CA GLY A 77 9.83 -11.23 -31.48
C GLY A 77 10.16 -12.49 -30.69
N ARG A 78 11.40 -12.59 -30.21
CA ARG A 78 11.88 -13.78 -29.49
C ARG A 78 11.14 -14.07 -28.18
N VAL A 79 10.61 -13.05 -27.49
CA VAL A 79 9.81 -13.25 -26.27
C VAL A 79 8.50 -13.95 -26.61
N ARG A 80 7.86 -13.55 -27.72
CA ARG A 80 6.67 -14.22 -28.26
C ARG A 80 6.97 -15.67 -28.64
N ASP A 81 8.07 -15.89 -29.35
CA ASP A 81 8.47 -17.24 -29.79
C ASP A 81 8.73 -18.16 -28.58
N ALA A 82 9.39 -17.64 -27.54
CA ALA A 82 9.60 -18.35 -26.29
C ALA A 82 8.28 -18.69 -25.59
N TYR A 83 7.35 -17.73 -25.51
CA TYR A 83 6.02 -17.94 -24.91
C TYR A 83 5.22 -19.02 -25.64
N ILE A 84 5.12 -18.93 -26.98
CA ILE A 84 4.40 -19.91 -27.80
C ILE A 84 5.05 -21.28 -27.68
N THR A 85 6.38 -21.35 -27.70
CA THR A 85 7.13 -22.60 -27.52
C THR A 85 6.86 -23.22 -26.16
N ALA A 86 6.88 -22.41 -25.08
CA ALA A 86 6.60 -22.90 -23.74
C ALA A 86 5.17 -23.42 -23.63
N ARG A 87 4.17 -22.66 -24.11
CA ARG A 87 2.76 -23.07 -24.16
C ARG A 87 2.55 -24.37 -24.93
N GLY A 88 3.17 -24.52 -26.11
CA GLY A 88 3.06 -25.71 -26.95
C GLY A 88 3.73 -26.96 -26.38
N LYS A 89 4.59 -26.82 -25.37
CA LYS A 89 5.28 -27.94 -24.69
C LYS A 89 4.64 -28.35 -23.36
N LEU A 90 3.63 -27.61 -22.88
CA LEU A 90 2.91 -27.98 -21.66
C LEU A 90 2.20 -29.32 -21.85
N THR A 91 2.25 -30.17 -20.83
CA THR A 91 1.50 -31.43 -20.80
C THR A 91 0.18 -31.28 -20.06
N ALA A 92 -0.68 -32.30 -20.13
CA ALA A 92 -1.96 -32.30 -19.42
C ALA A 92 -1.75 -32.11 -17.91
N GLY A 93 -2.41 -31.10 -17.33
CA GLY A 93 -2.28 -30.77 -15.91
C GLY A 93 -1.17 -29.77 -15.59
N GLN A 94 -0.39 -29.31 -16.58
CA GLN A 94 0.57 -28.23 -16.42
C GLN A 94 0.00 -26.89 -16.91
N GLY A 95 0.39 -25.81 -16.25
CA GLY A 95 0.15 -24.43 -16.66
C GLY A 95 1.47 -23.66 -16.77
N LEU A 96 1.40 -22.41 -17.18
CA LEU A 96 2.58 -21.54 -17.30
C LEU A 96 2.48 -20.38 -16.30
N ARG A 97 3.35 -20.32 -15.30
CA ARG A 97 3.41 -19.17 -14.39
C ARG A 97 4.26 -18.07 -15.00
N LEU A 98 3.66 -16.90 -15.21
CA LEU A 98 4.41 -15.71 -15.56
C LEU A 98 4.92 -15.05 -14.28
N ARG A 99 6.24 -15.03 -14.10
CA ARG A 99 6.88 -14.37 -12.97
C ARG A 99 7.53 -13.08 -13.44
N PHE A 100 7.00 -11.95 -12.97
CA PHE A 100 7.55 -10.64 -13.28
C PHE A 100 8.60 -10.29 -12.23
N ASN A 101 9.86 -10.47 -12.58
CA ASN A 101 11.02 -10.12 -11.77
C ASN A 101 11.43 -8.66 -12.06
N ILE A 102 10.78 -7.73 -11.35
CA ILE A 102 10.97 -6.29 -11.54
C ILE A 102 11.35 -5.67 -10.19
N ASP A 103 12.52 -5.03 -10.08
CA ASP A 103 12.81 -4.15 -8.94
C ASP A 103 12.07 -2.83 -9.16
N PRO A 104 11.01 -2.54 -8.39
CA PRO A 104 10.19 -1.37 -8.64
C PRO A 104 10.94 -0.07 -8.35
N ARG A 105 12.09 -0.08 -7.65
CA ARG A 105 12.95 1.12 -7.52
C ARG A 105 13.66 1.49 -8.81
N GLN A 106 13.99 0.49 -9.61
CA GLN A 106 14.72 0.69 -10.86
C GLN A 106 13.74 0.98 -11.99
N LEU A 107 12.63 0.22 -12.03
CA LEU A 107 11.64 0.27 -13.10
C LEU A 107 10.22 0.48 -12.54
N PRO A 108 9.94 1.58 -11.83
CA PRO A 108 8.63 1.83 -11.22
C PRO A 108 7.49 1.86 -12.24
N GLU A 109 7.74 2.37 -13.43
CA GLU A 109 6.77 2.46 -14.52
C GLU A 109 6.40 1.10 -15.11
N VAL A 110 7.35 0.16 -15.18
CA VAL A 110 7.10 -1.22 -15.63
C VAL A 110 6.42 -2.02 -14.52
N ALA A 111 6.87 -1.84 -13.27
CA ALA A 111 6.26 -2.47 -12.12
C ALA A 111 4.83 -1.97 -11.87
N GLY A 112 4.50 -0.73 -12.24
CA GLY A 112 3.18 -0.13 -12.05
C GLY A 112 2.11 -0.58 -13.05
N LEU A 113 2.48 -1.28 -14.12
CA LEU A 113 1.52 -1.75 -15.12
C LEU A 113 0.57 -2.82 -14.54
N PRO A 114 -0.69 -2.87 -14.99
CA PRO A 114 -1.69 -3.81 -14.47
C PRO A 114 -1.54 -5.17 -15.18
N TRP A 115 -0.40 -5.84 -14.99
CA TRP A 115 -0.06 -7.12 -15.63
C TRP A 115 -1.13 -8.19 -15.50
N GLU A 116 -1.90 -8.14 -14.41
CA GLU A 116 -3.02 -9.02 -14.13
C GLU A 116 -4.15 -8.94 -15.17
N PHE A 117 -4.20 -7.89 -16.00
CA PHE A 117 -5.14 -7.72 -17.10
C PHE A 117 -4.60 -8.18 -18.45
N LEU A 118 -3.41 -8.80 -18.51
CA LEU A 118 -2.88 -9.37 -19.75
C LEU A 118 -3.90 -10.27 -20.44
N CYS A 119 -4.14 -9.99 -21.72
CA CYS A 119 -5.10 -10.68 -22.58
C CYS A 119 -4.41 -11.09 -23.87
N ASP A 120 -4.46 -12.37 -24.24
CA ASP A 120 -3.76 -12.87 -25.42
C ASP A 120 -4.43 -12.46 -26.74
N GLU A 121 -3.88 -12.94 -27.86
CA GLU A 121 -4.36 -12.64 -29.21
C GLU A 121 -5.76 -13.18 -29.50
N ASP A 122 -6.24 -14.15 -28.71
CA ASP A 122 -7.56 -14.79 -28.79
C ASP A 122 -8.56 -14.20 -27.76
N ASP A 123 -8.29 -12.98 -27.30
CA ASP A 123 -9.08 -12.23 -26.32
C ASP A 123 -9.26 -12.97 -24.97
N GLN A 124 -8.31 -13.84 -24.58
CA GLN A 124 -8.37 -14.56 -23.31
C GLN A 124 -7.59 -13.87 -22.18
N PRO A 125 -8.25 -13.49 -21.06
CA PRO A 125 -7.55 -12.98 -19.88
C PRO A 125 -6.72 -14.09 -19.21
N LEU A 126 -5.41 -13.97 -19.25
CA LEU A 126 -4.47 -15.04 -18.87
C LEU A 126 -4.66 -15.51 -17.43
N VAL A 127 -4.88 -14.56 -16.51
CA VAL A 127 -4.99 -14.82 -15.06
C VAL A 127 -6.24 -15.60 -14.65
N LEU A 128 -7.22 -15.72 -15.53
CA LEU A 128 -8.44 -16.50 -15.31
C LEU A 128 -8.30 -17.95 -15.77
N LEU A 129 -7.23 -18.26 -16.49
CA LEU A 129 -6.96 -19.56 -17.08
C LEU A 129 -5.85 -20.31 -16.31
N ASP A 130 -4.98 -20.97 -17.03
CA ASP A 130 -3.85 -21.78 -16.57
C ASP A 130 -2.54 -20.98 -16.49
N THR A 131 -2.62 -19.64 -16.47
CA THR A 131 -1.48 -18.74 -16.56
C THR A 131 -1.46 -17.72 -15.42
N PRO A 132 -1.13 -18.14 -14.18
CA PRO A 132 -1.05 -17.23 -13.04
C PRO A 132 0.09 -16.23 -13.22
N ILE A 133 -0.10 -15.03 -12.67
CA ILE A 133 0.85 -13.93 -12.72
C ILE A 133 1.27 -13.59 -11.29
N VAL A 134 2.58 -13.52 -11.06
CA VAL A 134 3.17 -13.09 -9.78
C VAL A 134 4.20 -12.00 -9.98
N ARG A 135 4.24 -11.05 -9.04
CA ARG A 135 5.23 -9.98 -8.95
C ARG A 135 6.32 -10.43 -7.98
N TYR A 136 7.51 -10.73 -8.50
CA TYR A 136 8.61 -11.29 -7.73
C TYR A 136 9.62 -10.21 -7.34
N LEU A 137 9.95 -10.12 -6.05
CA LEU A 137 10.93 -9.17 -5.54
C LEU A 137 12.20 -9.91 -5.09
N PRO A 138 13.30 -9.88 -5.87
CA PRO A 138 14.47 -10.74 -5.68
C PRO A 138 15.42 -10.30 -4.56
N ARG A 139 15.07 -9.27 -3.78
CA ARG A 139 16.04 -8.53 -2.94
C ARG A 139 16.53 -9.28 -1.70
N PHE A 140 15.81 -10.31 -1.24
CA PHE A 140 16.18 -11.08 -0.05
C PHE A 140 16.14 -12.58 -0.34
N ALA A 141 16.81 -13.38 0.49
CA ALA A 141 16.77 -14.83 0.40
C ALA A 141 15.33 -15.33 0.30
N ALA A 142 15.10 -16.41 -0.46
CA ALA A 142 13.79 -17.03 -0.54
C ALA A 142 13.32 -17.39 0.88
N PRO A 143 12.06 -17.07 1.24
CA PRO A 143 11.50 -17.51 2.51
C PRO A 143 11.52 -19.04 2.56
N PRO A 144 11.74 -19.65 3.74
CA PRO A 144 11.62 -21.09 3.86
C PRO A 144 10.18 -21.50 3.54
N THR A 145 10.01 -22.50 2.67
CA THR A 145 8.71 -23.19 2.57
C THR A 145 8.48 -23.95 3.86
N ILE A 146 7.43 -23.60 4.60
CA ILE A 146 7.07 -24.31 5.82
C ILE A 146 6.03 -25.40 5.49
N ALA A 147 6.10 -26.53 6.18
CA ALA A 147 4.99 -27.48 6.18
C ALA A 147 3.74 -26.72 6.66
N THR A 148 2.60 -26.87 5.96
CA THR A 148 1.37 -26.17 6.34
C THR A 148 1.04 -26.55 7.79
N PRO A 149 1.16 -25.62 8.74
CA PRO A 149 0.88 -25.93 10.13
C PRO A 149 -0.60 -26.29 10.26
N ARG A 150 -0.89 -27.32 11.04
CA ARG A 150 -2.26 -27.70 11.42
C ARG A 150 -2.38 -27.60 12.94
N PRO A 151 -3.18 -26.66 13.48
CA PRO A 151 -4.03 -25.71 12.74
C PRO A 151 -3.24 -24.58 12.04
N LEU A 152 -3.74 -24.14 10.88
CA LEU A 152 -3.29 -22.92 10.22
C LEU A 152 -3.86 -21.72 11.00
N LYS A 153 -3.02 -21.08 11.80
CA LYS A 153 -3.38 -19.87 12.55
C LYS A 153 -3.54 -18.64 11.65
N ILE A 154 -4.76 -18.11 11.59
CA ILE A 154 -5.14 -16.93 10.82
C ILE A 154 -5.62 -15.84 11.77
N LEU A 155 -4.98 -14.67 11.71
CA LEU A 155 -5.47 -13.45 12.33
C LEU A 155 -6.31 -12.68 11.30
N LEU A 156 -7.61 -12.60 11.52
CA LEU A 156 -8.54 -11.79 10.73
C LEU A 156 -8.81 -10.50 11.49
N THR A 157 -8.52 -9.36 10.87
CA THR A 157 -8.69 -8.05 11.52
C THR A 157 -9.48 -7.09 10.66
N ALA A 158 -10.20 -6.17 11.29
CA ALA A 158 -10.76 -5.00 10.65
C ALA A 158 -10.52 -3.73 11.48
N ALA A 159 -10.77 -2.58 10.86
CA ALA A 159 -10.81 -1.30 11.53
C ALA A 159 -12.08 -0.55 11.10
N VAL A 160 -12.90 -0.19 12.09
CA VAL A 160 -14.16 0.55 11.91
C VAL A 160 -13.84 2.03 11.77
N THR A 161 -13.59 2.47 10.54
CA THR A 161 -13.14 3.83 10.23
C THR A 161 -13.94 4.44 9.09
N GLU A 162 -13.83 5.76 8.91
CA GLU A 162 -14.40 6.44 7.75
C GLU A 162 -13.50 6.25 6.50
N PRO A 163 -14.07 6.09 5.28
CA PRO A 163 -15.51 6.10 4.98
C PRO A 163 -16.24 4.84 5.44
N ALA A 164 -17.35 5.02 6.17
CA ALA A 164 -18.07 3.92 6.80
C ALA A 164 -18.38 2.76 5.84
N PHE A 165 -18.09 1.54 6.29
CA PHE A 165 -18.56 0.30 5.67
C PHE A 165 -19.01 -0.70 6.72
N ASP A 166 -19.79 -1.69 6.30
CA ASP A 166 -20.36 -2.70 7.17
C ASP A 166 -19.31 -3.76 7.57
N VAL A 167 -18.38 -3.36 8.43
CA VAL A 167 -17.28 -4.20 8.94
C VAL A 167 -17.80 -5.50 9.54
N THR A 168 -18.84 -5.41 10.37
CA THR A 168 -19.44 -6.57 11.05
C THR A 168 -19.95 -7.58 10.03
N ARG A 169 -20.65 -7.14 8.97
CA ARG A 169 -21.11 -8.04 7.90
C ARG A 169 -19.95 -8.71 7.18
N GLU A 170 -18.87 -7.98 6.88
CA GLU A 170 -17.70 -8.55 6.19
C GLU A 170 -16.97 -9.58 7.06
N LEU A 171 -16.75 -9.27 8.34
CA LEU A 171 -16.15 -10.20 9.30
C LEU A 171 -17.03 -11.44 9.52
N ASP A 172 -18.35 -11.26 9.65
CA ASP A 172 -19.29 -12.37 9.81
C ASP A 172 -19.31 -13.28 8.58
N ALA A 173 -19.27 -12.69 7.37
CA ALA A 173 -19.19 -13.44 6.12
C ALA A 173 -17.88 -14.23 6.01
N MET A 174 -16.76 -13.65 6.43
CA MET A 174 -15.46 -14.32 6.49
C MET A 174 -15.40 -15.42 7.54
N ARG A 175 -15.89 -15.15 8.76
CA ARG A 175 -16.00 -16.13 9.83
C ARG A 175 -16.84 -17.33 9.40
N ALA A 176 -18.01 -17.11 8.79
CA ALA A 176 -18.84 -18.19 8.28
C ALA A 176 -18.11 -19.01 7.19
N THR A 177 -17.43 -18.31 6.27
CA THR A 177 -16.66 -18.96 5.20
C THR A 177 -15.53 -19.82 5.76
N LEU A 178 -14.77 -19.32 6.73
CA LEU A 178 -13.65 -20.04 7.34
C LEU A 178 -14.13 -21.16 8.28
N ALA A 179 -15.24 -20.97 9.00
CA ALA A 179 -15.81 -21.99 9.86
C ALA A 179 -16.27 -23.23 9.08
N GLU A 180 -16.85 -23.05 7.89
CA GLU A 180 -17.18 -24.17 7.00
C GLU A 180 -15.94 -24.95 6.54
N LEU A 181 -14.79 -24.28 6.42
CA LEU A 181 -13.54 -24.87 5.97
C LEU A 181 -12.69 -25.46 7.12
N ALA A 182 -12.96 -25.04 8.35
CA ALA A 182 -12.27 -25.47 9.55
C ALA A 182 -12.65 -26.88 10.03
N GLY A 183 -13.57 -27.57 9.33
CA GLY A 183 -13.91 -28.97 9.60
C GLY A 183 -12.62 -29.80 9.71
N GLU A 184 -12.42 -30.45 10.86
CA GLU A 184 -11.21 -31.22 11.27
C GLU A 184 -10.09 -30.43 11.97
N GLY A 185 -10.31 -29.17 12.41
CA GLY A 185 -9.29 -28.42 13.17
C GLY A 185 -8.11 -27.95 12.29
N THR A 186 -8.37 -27.79 10.99
CA THR A 186 -7.39 -27.35 9.99
C THR A 186 -7.02 -25.87 10.12
N ILE A 187 -7.89 -25.05 10.72
CA ILE A 187 -7.72 -23.61 10.91
C ILE A 187 -7.97 -23.24 12.36
N GLU A 188 -7.14 -22.34 12.89
CA GLU A 188 -7.37 -21.60 14.13
C GLU A 188 -7.55 -20.13 13.75
N LEU A 189 -8.74 -19.58 14.00
CA LEU A 189 -9.11 -18.23 13.60
C LEU A 189 -9.21 -17.32 14.84
N ALA A 190 -8.43 -16.24 14.85
CA ALA A 190 -8.64 -15.12 15.76
C ALA A 190 -9.22 -13.93 14.99
N ILE A 191 -10.16 -13.21 15.61
CA ILE A 191 -10.83 -12.06 14.99
C ILE A 191 -10.64 -10.82 15.85
N GLU A 192 -10.20 -9.73 15.24
CA GLU A 192 -10.16 -8.39 15.85
C GLU A 192 -10.97 -7.40 15.01
N GLU A 193 -12.11 -6.95 15.53
CA GLU A 193 -12.98 -6.01 14.82
C GLU A 193 -12.47 -4.56 14.89
N HIS A 194 -11.72 -4.24 15.94
CA HIS A 194 -11.20 -2.91 16.24
C HIS A 194 -9.67 -2.89 16.30
N LEU A 195 -9.03 -2.88 15.14
CA LEU A 195 -7.57 -2.98 15.05
C LEU A 195 -6.89 -1.63 15.36
N THR A 196 -6.06 -1.63 16.40
CA THR A 196 -5.04 -0.60 16.65
C THR A 196 -3.63 -1.14 16.39
N GLY A 197 -2.63 -0.27 16.30
CA GLY A 197 -1.22 -0.68 16.19
C GLY A 197 -0.77 -1.58 17.35
N ASP A 198 -1.16 -1.22 18.59
CA ASP A 198 -0.83 -1.98 19.80
C ASP A 198 -1.48 -3.37 19.81
N ILE A 199 -2.74 -3.48 19.36
CA ILE A 199 -3.46 -4.75 19.26
C ILE A 199 -2.76 -5.65 18.24
N LEU A 200 -2.38 -5.09 17.07
CA LEU A 200 -1.66 -5.85 16.06
C LEU A 200 -0.34 -6.39 16.62
N GLU A 201 0.49 -5.53 17.24
CA GLU A 201 1.76 -5.95 17.84
C GLU A 201 1.57 -7.06 18.88
N GLN A 202 0.56 -6.92 19.76
CA GLN A 202 0.26 -7.91 20.78
C GLN A 202 -0.14 -9.26 20.16
N ARG A 203 -1.07 -9.25 19.19
CA ARG A 203 -1.57 -10.47 18.55
C ARG A 203 -0.47 -11.20 17.78
N LEU A 204 0.44 -10.49 17.11
CA LEU A 204 1.52 -11.12 16.35
C LEU A 204 2.46 -11.98 17.22
N ARG A 205 2.58 -11.67 18.52
CA ARG A 205 3.37 -12.47 19.49
C ARG A 205 2.77 -13.84 19.77
N GLU A 206 1.50 -14.07 19.42
CA GLU A 206 0.82 -15.37 19.58
C GLU A 206 1.19 -16.38 18.47
N GLY A 207 1.98 -15.95 17.46
CA GLY A 207 2.54 -16.84 16.44
C GLY A 207 1.59 -17.17 15.30
N PHE A 208 0.87 -16.17 14.77
CA PHE A 208 0.03 -16.35 13.57
C PHE A 208 0.88 -16.58 12.31
N HIS A 209 0.37 -17.41 11.40
CA HIS A 209 1.03 -17.67 10.10
C HIS A 209 0.49 -16.76 9.00
N MET A 210 -0.74 -16.27 9.18
CA MET A 210 -1.43 -15.41 8.24
C MET A 210 -2.09 -14.23 8.92
N TRP A 211 -2.08 -13.08 8.26
CA TRP A 211 -2.84 -11.91 8.65
C TRP A 211 -3.70 -11.44 7.48
N HIS A 212 -5.02 -11.38 7.69
CA HIS A 212 -5.98 -10.87 6.72
C HIS A 212 -6.60 -9.59 7.30
N PHE A 213 -6.26 -8.45 6.70
CA PHE A 213 -6.79 -7.14 7.07
C PHE A 213 -7.91 -6.73 6.12
N ILE A 214 -9.05 -6.31 6.68
CA ILE A 214 -10.19 -5.74 5.97
C ILE A 214 -10.34 -4.29 6.42
N GLY A 215 -10.23 -3.34 5.49
CA GLY A 215 -10.34 -1.93 5.87
C GLY A 215 -9.97 -0.98 4.74
N HIS A 216 -9.52 0.20 5.12
CA HIS A 216 -9.13 1.22 4.15
C HIS A 216 -7.62 1.24 3.92
N GLY A 217 -7.28 1.47 2.65
CA GLY A 217 -5.92 1.74 2.21
C GLY A 217 -5.92 3.03 1.40
N LYS A 218 -4.84 3.80 1.55
CA LYS A 218 -4.64 5.04 0.79
C LYS A 218 -3.16 5.32 0.58
N LEU A 219 -2.89 6.31 -0.26
CA LEU A 219 -1.57 6.92 -0.33
C LEU A 219 -1.56 8.14 0.60
N ASN A 220 -0.40 8.45 1.16
CA ASN A 220 -0.20 9.74 1.82
C ASN A 220 -0.27 10.89 0.79
N ARG A 221 -0.35 12.12 1.28
CA ARG A 221 -0.66 13.30 0.43
C ARG A 221 0.33 13.52 -0.72
N ASP A 222 1.62 13.30 -0.49
CA ASP A 222 2.67 13.44 -1.52
C ASP A 222 2.84 12.18 -2.40
N GLY A 223 2.00 11.17 -2.20
CA GLY A 223 2.04 9.89 -2.91
C GLY A 223 3.30 9.05 -2.64
N SER A 224 4.12 9.41 -1.65
CA SER A 224 5.40 8.76 -1.36
C SER A 224 5.29 7.53 -0.47
N SER A 225 4.15 7.27 0.16
CA SER A 225 3.92 6.11 1.03
C SER A 225 2.50 5.59 0.94
N GLY A 226 2.35 4.27 0.98
CA GLY A 226 1.08 3.59 1.22
C GLY A 226 0.78 3.58 2.72
N LEU A 227 -0.51 3.66 3.04
CA LEU A 227 -1.06 3.75 4.38
C LEU A 227 -2.21 2.73 4.51
N LEU A 228 -2.28 2.03 5.63
CA LEU A 228 -3.53 1.41 6.10
C LEU A 228 -4.18 2.33 7.12
N VAL A 229 -5.50 2.28 7.22
CA VAL A 229 -6.25 3.06 8.21
C VAL A 229 -6.68 2.11 9.31
N PHE A 230 -6.10 2.29 10.49
CA PHE A 230 -6.43 1.58 11.73
C PHE A 230 -7.31 2.47 12.61
N GLU A 231 -7.71 1.96 13.76
CA GLU A 231 -8.27 2.77 14.83
C GLU A 231 -7.16 3.24 15.78
N ASP A 232 -7.29 4.47 16.29
CA ASP A 232 -6.53 4.90 17.47
C ASP A 232 -7.23 4.47 18.76
N ALA A 233 -6.62 4.79 19.91
CA ALA A 233 -7.17 4.43 21.22
C ALA A 233 -8.56 5.04 21.54
N SER A 234 -9.01 6.04 20.77
CA SER A 234 -10.35 6.64 20.86
C SER A 234 -11.36 6.08 19.86
N GLY A 235 -10.96 5.13 19.00
CA GLY A 235 -11.80 4.58 17.93
C GLY A 235 -11.85 5.45 16.68
N GLU A 236 -10.97 6.46 16.58
CA GLU A 236 -10.87 7.34 15.40
C GLU A 236 -9.87 6.79 14.39
N ALA A 237 -9.96 7.22 13.14
CA ALA A 237 -9.04 6.78 12.09
C ALA A 237 -7.58 7.19 12.37
N GLU A 238 -6.67 6.22 12.30
CA GLU A 238 -5.23 6.39 12.41
C GLU A 238 -4.51 5.84 11.17
N ASP A 239 -3.69 6.67 10.55
CA ASP A 239 -2.91 6.26 9.39
C ASP A 239 -1.64 5.55 9.82
N VAL A 240 -1.50 4.28 9.45
CA VAL A 240 -0.30 3.48 9.67
C VAL A 240 0.43 3.32 8.34
N SER A 241 1.63 3.89 8.26
CA SER A 241 2.45 3.84 7.05
C SER A 241 3.06 2.45 6.83
N ALA A 242 3.37 2.15 5.56
CA ALA A 242 4.08 0.93 5.19
C ALA A 242 5.39 0.71 5.96
N ARG A 243 6.07 1.80 6.37
CA ARG A 243 7.29 1.74 7.18
C ARG A 243 6.99 1.35 8.63
N GLU A 244 5.98 1.97 9.25
CA GLU A 244 5.55 1.62 10.61
C GLU A 244 5.06 0.17 10.66
N LEU A 245 4.29 -0.24 9.65
CA LEU A 245 3.81 -1.60 9.54
C LEU A 245 4.95 -2.62 9.41
N GLY A 246 5.99 -2.31 8.63
CA GLY A 246 7.20 -3.14 8.56
C GLY A 246 7.96 -3.23 9.88
N ILE A 247 7.86 -2.24 10.77
CA ILE A 247 8.43 -2.28 12.13
C ILE A 247 7.56 -3.15 13.04
N ILE A 248 6.24 -2.97 13.01
CA ILE A 248 5.28 -3.75 13.83
C ILE A 248 5.36 -5.25 13.50
N LEU A 249 5.51 -5.59 12.22
CA LEU A 249 5.55 -6.97 11.74
C LEU A 249 6.91 -7.65 11.91
N ARG A 250 7.92 -6.91 12.38
CA ARG A 250 9.27 -7.43 12.57
C ARG A 250 9.24 -8.60 13.56
N ASP A 251 9.96 -9.66 13.22
CA ASP A 251 10.07 -10.89 14.03
C ASP A 251 8.73 -11.64 14.22
N SER A 252 7.69 -11.31 13.44
CA SER A 252 6.45 -12.08 13.41
C SER A 252 6.63 -13.41 12.66
N ALA A 253 5.78 -14.40 12.98
CA ALA A 253 5.77 -15.70 12.29
C ALA A 253 4.99 -15.67 10.95
N LEU A 254 4.53 -14.50 10.52
CA LEU A 254 3.68 -14.34 9.35
C LEU A 254 4.42 -14.74 8.07
N GLN A 255 3.79 -15.61 7.28
CA GLN A 255 4.25 -15.97 5.94
C GLN A 255 3.44 -15.27 4.85
N LEU A 256 2.15 -15.06 5.10
CA LEU A 256 1.22 -14.49 4.14
C LEU A 256 0.38 -13.38 4.77
N ILE A 257 0.34 -12.23 4.09
CA ILE A 257 -0.56 -11.12 4.43
C ILE A 257 -1.54 -10.90 3.28
N ILE A 258 -2.82 -10.72 3.61
CA ILE A 258 -3.86 -10.32 2.66
C ILE A 258 -4.36 -8.95 3.09
N LEU A 259 -4.18 -7.95 2.23
CA LEU A 259 -4.66 -6.60 2.42
C LEU A 259 -5.90 -6.39 1.57
N ASP A 260 -7.08 -6.66 2.13
CA ASP A 260 -8.35 -6.26 1.53
C ASP A 260 -8.63 -4.78 1.85
N ALA A 261 -7.80 -3.94 1.22
CA ALA A 261 -7.79 -2.51 1.41
C ALA A 261 -7.45 -1.83 0.09
N CYS A 262 -8.28 -0.86 -0.32
CA CYS A 262 -8.14 -0.15 -1.59
C CYS A 262 -6.71 0.39 -1.80
N ASN A 263 -6.19 0.28 -3.02
CA ASN A 263 -4.85 0.77 -3.40
C ASN A 263 -3.66 0.18 -2.61
N SER A 264 -3.85 -0.86 -1.79
CA SER A 264 -2.75 -1.50 -1.05
C SER A 264 -1.67 -2.12 -1.97
N GLY A 265 -2.01 -2.46 -3.20
CA GLY A 265 -1.10 -2.95 -4.24
C GLY A 265 -0.55 -1.85 -5.16
N ARG A 266 -1.00 -0.60 -5.00
CA ARG A 266 -0.56 0.52 -5.85
C ARG A 266 0.85 0.95 -5.47
N LEU A 267 1.70 1.14 -6.48
CA LEU A 267 3.03 1.71 -6.26
C LEU A 267 2.96 3.21 -5.94
N THR A 268 3.78 3.61 -4.98
CA THR A 268 4.02 4.99 -4.55
C THR A 268 5.19 5.58 -5.35
N THR A 269 5.37 6.90 -5.26
CA THR A 269 6.54 7.58 -5.84
C THR A 269 7.86 7.11 -5.23
N ARG A 270 7.81 6.47 -4.06
CA ARG A 270 8.95 5.76 -3.44
C ARG A 270 8.57 4.28 -3.26
N PRO A 271 8.81 3.41 -4.25
CA PRO A 271 8.19 2.09 -4.35
C PRO A 271 8.30 1.18 -3.12
N TYR A 272 9.37 1.28 -2.33
CA TYR A 272 9.54 0.53 -1.09
C TYR A 272 8.86 1.11 0.14
N ARG A 273 8.09 2.18 -0.05
CA ARG A 273 7.10 2.69 0.89
C ARG A 273 5.69 2.36 0.41
N SER A 274 5.52 1.65 -0.70
CA SER A 274 4.25 1.02 -1.06
C SER A 274 4.04 -0.19 -0.13
N LEU A 275 2.80 -0.47 0.26
CA LEU A 275 2.49 -1.49 1.27
C LEU A 275 3.06 -2.87 0.88
N ALA A 276 2.67 -3.44 -0.25
CA ALA A 276 3.13 -4.79 -0.62
C ALA A 276 4.67 -4.91 -0.77
N PRO A 277 5.37 -4.04 -1.52
CA PRO A 277 6.84 -4.06 -1.55
C PRO A 277 7.50 -3.85 -0.18
N ALA A 278 6.99 -2.94 0.66
CA ALA A 278 7.56 -2.68 1.99
C ALA A 278 7.44 -3.91 2.90
N LEU A 279 6.29 -4.58 2.87
CA LEU A 279 6.05 -5.80 3.65
C LEU A 279 6.93 -6.96 3.19
N MET A 280 7.24 -7.07 1.90
CA MET A 280 8.26 -8.01 1.42
C MET A 280 9.67 -7.69 1.99
N LEU A 281 9.98 -6.43 2.28
CA LEU A 281 11.22 -6.07 2.95
C LEU A 281 11.23 -6.40 4.45
N ALA A 282 10.05 -6.55 5.06
CA ALA A 282 9.87 -6.98 6.45
C ALA A 282 9.87 -8.52 6.60
N ASP A 283 10.50 -9.22 5.65
CA ASP A 283 10.62 -10.69 5.59
C ASP A 283 9.30 -11.48 5.51
N ILE A 284 8.21 -10.83 5.07
CA ILE A 284 6.97 -11.55 4.74
C ILE A 284 7.16 -12.33 3.43
N GLY A 285 6.67 -13.57 3.37
CA GLY A 285 6.88 -14.48 2.24
C GLY A 285 6.04 -14.13 1.00
N ALA A 286 4.78 -13.74 1.20
CA ALA A 286 3.92 -13.17 0.17
C ALA A 286 2.90 -12.18 0.74
N VAL A 287 2.52 -11.21 -0.09
CA VAL A 287 1.45 -10.24 0.18
C VAL A 287 0.49 -10.24 -0.99
N ILE A 288 -0.79 -10.43 -0.70
CA ILE A 288 -1.89 -10.20 -1.64
C ILE A 288 -2.45 -8.81 -1.34
N ALA A 289 -2.50 -7.94 -2.35
CA ALA A 289 -2.91 -6.55 -2.18
C ALA A 289 -3.74 -6.05 -3.38
N MET A 290 -4.60 -5.06 -3.13
CA MET A 290 -5.56 -4.55 -4.12
C MET A 290 -4.96 -3.36 -4.88
N GLN A 291 -4.80 -3.47 -6.19
CA GLN A 291 -4.20 -2.38 -7.00
C GLN A 291 -5.15 -1.20 -7.27
N PHE A 292 -6.47 -1.43 -7.17
CA PHE A 292 -7.51 -0.41 -7.34
C PHE A 292 -8.49 -0.44 -6.14
N LYS A 293 -9.56 0.34 -6.21
CA LYS A 293 -10.69 0.20 -5.28
C LYS A 293 -11.41 -1.12 -5.60
N ALA A 294 -11.56 -2.00 -4.61
CA ALA A 294 -12.29 -3.27 -4.79
C ALA A 294 -13.73 -3.12 -4.26
N PRO A 295 -14.76 -3.52 -5.02
CA PRO A 295 -16.12 -3.57 -4.50
C PRO A 295 -16.29 -4.74 -3.52
N GLN A 296 -16.98 -4.49 -2.40
CA GLN A 296 -17.21 -5.47 -1.33
C GLN A 296 -17.87 -6.77 -1.82
N GLU A 297 -18.69 -6.70 -2.87
CA GLU A 297 -19.38 -7.87 -3.44
C GLU A 297 -18.43 -8.94 -4.01
N ALA A 298 -17.18 -8.56 -4.34
CA ALA A 298 -16.15 -9.47 -4.84
C ALA A 298 -15.36 -10.18 -3.72
N THR A 299 -15.32 -9.63 -2.50
CA THR A 299 -14.50 -10.13 -1.39
C THR A 299 -14.90 -11.55 -0.99
N ARG A 300 -16.19 -11.81 -0.80
CA ARG A 300 -16.68 -13.11 -0.33
C ARG A 300 -16.42 -14.28 -1.30
N PRO A 301 -16.78 -14.22 -2.60
CA PRO A 301 -16.47 -15.30 -3.53
C PRO A 301 -14.96 -15.52 -3.70
N PHE A 302 -14.17 -14.43 -3.69
CA PHE A 302 -12.71 -14.53 -3.72
C PHE A 302 -12.18 -15.31 -2.53
N ALA A 303 -12.48 -14.86 -1.31
CA ALA A 303 -11.96 -15.44 -0.08
C ALA A 303 -12.35 -16.91 0.07
N ARG A 304 -13.60 -17.30 -0.22
CA ARG A 304 -14.01 -18.71 -0.18
C ARG A 304 -13.14 -19.59 -1.07
N ALA A 305 -13.01 -19.23 -2.34
CA ALA A 305 -12.26 -20.04 -3.30
C ALA A 305 -10.75 -20.02 -2.99
N PHE A 306 -10.23 -18.89 -2.51
CA PHE A 306 -8.85 -18.73 -2.08
C PHE A 306 -8.52 -19.64 -0.89
N TYR A 307 -9.25 -19.55 0.22
CA TYR A 307 -8.98 -20.34 1.42
C TYR A 307 -9.21 -21.83 1.20
N GLN A 308 -10.20 -22.22 0.39
CA GLN A 308 -10.39 -23.62 -0.03
C GLN A 308 -9.14 -24.18 -0.71
N ALA A 309 -8.57 -23.43 -1.65
CA ALA A 309 -7.36 -23.85 -2.36
C ALA A 309 -6.13 -23.88 -1.46
N LEU A 310 -6.03 -22.90 -0.55
CA LEU A 310 -4.92 -22.78 0.37
C LEU A 310 -4.85 -23.96 1.34
N ILE A 311 -5.99 -24.35 1.92
CA ILE A 311 -6.09 -25.51 2.82
C ILE A 311 -5.77 -26.82 2.08
N ALA A 312 -6.08 -26.88 0.79
CA ALA A 312 -5.69 -27.99 -0.09
C ALA A 312 -4.19 -28.01 -0.43
N GLY A 313 -3.39 -27.02 0.02
CA GLY A 313 -1.95 -26.95 -0.18
C GLY A 313 -1.53 -26.49 -1.57
N GLU A 314 -2.39 -25.73 -2.26
CA GLU A 314 -2.03 -25.11 -3.53
C GLU A 314 -1.06 -23.94 -3.35
N ALA A 315 -0.31 -23.61 -4.41
CA ALA A 315 0.51 -22.41 -4.44
C ALA A 315 -0.36 -21.15 -4.33
N ILE A 316 0.16 -20.09 -3.73
CA ILE A 316 -0.59 -18.86 -3.42
C ILE A 316 -1.19 -18.23 -4.68
N ASP A 317 -0.45 -18.23 -5.78
CA ASP A 317 -0.91 -17.70 -7.05
C ASP A 317 -2.03 -18.54 -7.68
N SER A 318 -2.01 -19.88 -7.52
CA SER A 318 -3.15 -20.76 -7.87
C SER A 318 -4.37 -20.45 -7.01
N CYS A 319 -4.18 -20.23 -5.71
CA CYS A 319 -5.26 -19.83 -4.80
C CYS A 319 -5.89 -18.51 -5.25
N VAL A 320 -5.07 -17.53 -5.64
CA VAL A 320 -5.55 -16.26 -6.18
C VAL A 320 -6.27 -16.47 -7.51
N THR A 321 -5.75 -17.26 -8.45
CA THR A 321 -6.45 -17.56 -9.70
C THR A 321 -7.83 -18.18 -9.48
N ARG A 322 -7.98 -19.08 -8.50
CA ARG A 322 -9.29 -19.62 -8.11
C ARG A 322 -10.22 -18.55 -7.56
N GLY A 323 -9.69 -17.65 -6.73
CA GLY A 323 -10.39 -16.46 -6.26
C GLY A 323 -10.87 -15.57 -7.42
N ARG A 324 -9.98 -15.24 -8.37
CA ARG A 324 -10.30 -14.42 -9.56
C ARG A 324 -11.41 -15.04 -10.39
N ARG A 325 -11.38 -16.36 -10.61
CA ARG A 325 -12.45 -17.08 -11.33
C ARG A 325 -13.78 -17.02 -10.58
N ALA A 326 -13.77 -17.18 -9.26
CA ALA A 326 -14.99 -17.08 -8.45
C ALA A 326 -15.60 -15.68 -8.50
N VAL A 327 -14.77 -14.63 -8.49
CA VAL A 327 -15.19 -13.25 -8.70
C VAL A 327 -15.78 -13.06 -10.09
N MET A 328 -15.07 -13.45 -11.15
CA MET A 328 -15.56 -13.33 -12.53
C MET A 328 -16.90 -14.04 -12.76
N LEU A 329 -17.12 -15.22 -12.15
CA LEU A 329 -18.40 -15.92 -12.25
C LEU A 329 -19.57 -15.13 -11.63
N LYS A 330 -19.29 -14.25 -10.67
CA LYS A 330 -20.27 -13.37 -10.01
C LYS A 330 -20.40 -12.02 -10.70
N SER A 331 -19.29 -11.32 -10.94
CA SER A 331 -19.28 -9.97 -11.49
C SER A 331 -19.26 -9.90 -13.01
N ARG A 332 -18.95 -11.00 -13.72
CA ARG A 332 -18.74 -11.07 -15.18
C ARG A 332 -17.50 -10.30 -15.64
N LEU A 333 -17.10 -10.52 -16.90
CA LEU A 333 -15.86 -9.98 -17.46
C LEU A 333 -15.86 -8.45 -17.57
N ARG A 334 -17.03 -7.81 -17.76
CA ARG A 334 -17.16 -6.34 -17.82
C ARG A 334 -16.67 -5.60 -16.57
N ASN A 335 -16.67 -6.27 -15.42
CA ASN A 335 -16.24 -5.69 -14.15
C ASN A 335 -14.77 -6.09 -13.88
N PRO A 336 -13.90 -5.15 -13.49
CA PRO A 336 -12.47 -5.39 -13.41
C PRO A 336 -12.05 -6.13 -12.13
N ASP A 337 -13.00 -6.42 -11.23
CA ASP A 337 -12.78 -6.96 -9.89
C ASP A 337 -11.88 -8.20 -9.85
N TRP A 338 -11.97 -9.04 -10.88
CA TRP A 338 -11.18 -10.26 -11.00
C TRP A 338 -9.68 -9.97 -11.22
N GLY A 339 -9.32 -8.80 -11.76
CA GLY A 339 -7.94 -8.38 -12.01
C GLY A 339 -7.35 -7.51 -10.89
N ILE A 340 -8.15 -7.11 -9.88
CA ILE A 340 -7.71 -6.19 -8.82
C ILE A 340 -6.69 -6.81 -7.84
N PRO A 341 -6.85 -8.06 -7.37
CA PRO A 341 -5.89 -8.66 -6.44
C PRO A 341 -4.55 -8.91 -7.16
N THR A 342 -3.47 -8.40 -6.58
CA THR A 342 -2.08 -8.61 -7.04
C THR A 342 -1.32 -9.49 -6.06
N VAL A 343 -0.37 -10.29 -6.55
CA VAL A 343 0.44 -11.19 -5.71
C VAL A 343 1.89 -10.73 -5.75
N TYR A 344 2.39 -10.25 -4.62
CA TYR A 344 3.81 -10.02 -4.39
C TYR A 344 4.38 -11.20 -3.62
N THR A 345 5.46 -11.80 -4.08
CA THR A 345 6.08 -12.93 -3.37
C THR A 345 7.59 -12.96 -3.53
N ARG A 346 8.26 -13.54 -2.53
CA ARG A 346 9.67 -13.93 -2.57
C ARG A 346 9.85 -15.45 -2.70
N ALA A 347 8.78 -16.23 -2.64
CA ALA A 347 8.81 -17.67 -2.85
C ALA A 347 8.95 -17.97 -4.35
N PRO A 348 10.04 -18.62 -4.81
CA PRO A 348 10.30 -18.83 -6.23
C PRO A 348 9.19 -19.57 -6.98
N ASP A 349 8.50 -20.48 -6.29
CA ASP A 349 7.41 -21.31 -6.77
C ASP A 349 6.04 -20.89 -6.23
N ALA A 350 5.96 -19.71 -5.59
CA ALA A 350 4.77 -19.19 -4.90
C ALA A 350 4.16 -20.14 -3.86
N ARG A 351 4.91 -21.13 -3.36
CA ARG A 351 4.46 -22.04 -2.30
C ARG A 351 5.05 -21.62 -0.96
N LEU A 352 4.17 -21.11 -0.09
CA LEU A 352 4.51 -20.79 1.30
C LEU A 352 4.19 -21.93 2.27
N PHE A 353 3.15 -22.70 1.93
CA PHE A 353 2.63 -23.77 2.77
C PHE A 353 2.65 -25.08 1.96
N ALA A 354 3.35 -26.10 2.45
CA ALA A 354 3.41 -27.41 1.81
C ALA A 354 2.32 -28.34 2.37
N PRO A 355 1.67 -29.21 1.56
CA PRO A 355 0.74 -30.22 2.07
C PRO A 355 1.37 -31.06 3.20
N PRO A 356 0.59 -31.56 4.19
CA PRO A 356 1.13 -32.32 5.33
C PRO A 356 1.99 -33.53 4.96
N ASP A 357 1.72 -34.16 3.81
CA ASP A 357 2.42 -35.35 3.32
C ASP A 357 3.50 -35.05 2.27
N ALA A 358 3.81 -33.76 2.02
CA ALA A 358 4.83 -33.39 1.06
C ALA A 358 6.23 -33.65 1.67
N PRO A 359 7.13 -34.37 0.98
CA PRO A 359 8.52 -34.49 1.42
C PRO A 359 9.12 -33.09 1.53
N THR A 360 9.76 -32.80 2.67
CA THR A 360 10.40 -31.51 2.92
C THR A 360 11.37 -31.23 1.76
N PRO A 361 11.19 -30.14 0.99
CA PRO A 361 12.12 -29.85 -0.08
C PRO A 361 13.52 -29.63 0.53
N PRO A 362 14.59 -30.11 -0.12
CA PRO A 362 15.94 -29.81 0.33
C PRO A 362 16.10 -28.27 0.36
N PRO A 363 16.86 -27.73 1.32
CA PRO A 363 17.14 -26.29 1.39
C PRO A 363 17.63 -25.81 0.02
N PRO A 364 17.22 -24.60 -0.43
CA PRO A 364 17.63 -24.09 -1.73
C PRO A 364 19.15 -24.11 -1.82
N VAL A 365 19.67 -24.82 -2.81
CA VAL A 365 21.09 -24.79 -3.13
C VAL A 365 21.40 -23.34 -3.48
N ALA A 366 22.20 -22.68 -2.65
CA ALA A 366 22.70 -21.35 -2.92
C ALA A 366 23.36 -21.40 -4.31
N GLN A 367 22.72 -20.79 -5.31
CA GLN A 367 23.37 -20.60 -6.59
C GLN A 367 24.59 -19.72 -6.32
N PRO A 368 25.81 -20.16 -6.69
CA PRO A 368 26.97 -19.29 -6.57
C PRO A 368 26.67 -18.04 -7.38
N ALA A 369 26.87 -16.87 -6.76
CA ALA A 369 26.78 -15.59 -7.43
C ALA A 369 27.57 -15.70 -8.74
N ARG A 370 26.88 -15.65 -9.88
CA ARG A 370 27.55 -15.55 -11.18
C ARG A 370 28.35 -14.25 -11.15
N SER A 371 29.67 -14.39 -11.08
CA SER A 371 30.60 -13.30 -11.29
C SER A 371 30.32 -12.68 -12.66
N LEU A 372 29.85 -11.44 -12.65
CA LEU A 372 29.80 -10.60 -13.85
C LEU A 372 31.22 -10.48 -14.43
N PRO A 373 31.42 -10.53 -15.75
CA PRO A 373 32.68 -10.15 -16.37
C PRO A 373 32.99 -8.71 -15.98
N GLY A 374 34.14 -8.50 -15.34
CA GLY A 374 34.56 -7.22 -14.81
C GLY A 374 34.73 -6.15 -15.89
N GLY A 375 33.73 -5.27 -16.01
CA GLY A 375 33.87 -3.94 -16.58
C GLY A 375 33.97 -2.92 -15.45
N GLY A 376 35.04 -2.97 -14.67
CA GLY A 376 35.32 -1.94 -13.67
C GLY A 376 35.75 -0.66 -14.37
N ILE A 377 34.97 0.41 -14.25
CA ILE A 377 35.47 1.76 -14.53
C ILE A 377 36.40 2.12 -13.36
N SER A 378 37.71 2.12 -13.62
CA SER A 378 38.70 2.69 -12.72
C SER A 378 38.63 4.22 -12.82
N VAL A 379 38.10 4.88 -11.79
CA VAL A 379 38.31 6.32 -11.62
C VAL A 379 39.49 6.49 -10.66
N SER A 380 40.66 6.75 -11.21
CA SER A 380 41.82 7.20 -10.44
C SER A 380 41.62 8.67 -10.09
N ILE A 381 41.19 8.96 -8.87
CA ILE A 381 41.31 10.30 -8.29
C ILE A 381 42.68 10.33 -7.62
N GLY A 382 43.57 11.19 -8.11
CA GLY A 382 44.97 11.26 -7.70
C GLY A 382 45.17 11.41 -6.19
N ASP A 383 46.35 11.00 -5.72
CA ASP A 383 46.74 11.01 -4.31
C ASP A 383 46.50 12.37 -3.66
N GLY A 384 45.75 12.38 -2.55
CA GLY A 384 45.63 13.54 -1.65
C GLY A 384 44.23 13.90 -1.13
N ASN A 385 43.14 13.26 -1.57
CA ASN A 385 41.79 13.64 -1.13
C ASN A 385 41.23 12.70 -0.05
N THR A 386 41.14 13.19 1.18
CA THR A 386 40.33 12.59 2.26
C THR A 386 38.88 13.05 2.12
N LEU A 387 37.97 12.12 1.79
CA LEU A 387 36.53 12.36 1.87
C LEU A 387 36.05 12.12 3.31
N ASN A 388 35.87 13.19 4.08
CA ASN A 388 35.09 13.16 5.30
C ASN A 388 33.61 13.31 4.94
N ASN A 389 32.83 12.23 5.14
CA ASN A 389 31.36 12.16 5.18
C ASN A 389 30.60 13.42 4.73
N SER A 390 30.11 13.43 3.49
CA SER A 390 28.97 14.27 3.09
C SER A 390 28.23 13.67 1.89
N PRO A 391 26.89 13.58 1.92
CA PRO A 391 26.10 13.20 0.76
C PRO A 391 25.98 14.37 -0.23
N ILE A 392 26.07 14.05 -1.52
CA ILE A 392 25.78 14.99 -2.61
C ILE A 392 24.26 15.13 -2.72
N THR A 393 23.73 16.31 -2.40
CA THR A 393 22.31 16.67 -2.55
C THR A 393 22.15 17.62 -3.73
N ILE A 394 21.47 17.18 -4.80
CA ILE A 394 21.14 18.05 -5.93
C ILE A 394 19.96 18.95 -5.52
N GLY A 395 20.22 20.26 -5.47
CA GLY A 395 19.23 21.30 -5.17
C GLY A 395 19.39 22.00 -3.81
N ALA A 396 20.47 21.74 -3.06
CA ALA A 396 20.67 22.39 -1.76
C ALA A 396 21.40 23.73 -1.87
N THR A 397 20.84 24.71 -1.18
CA THR A 397 21.51 25.94 -0.75
C THR A 397 22.87 25.61 -0.12
N PRO A 398 23.95 26.36 -0.41
CA PRO A 398 25.31 26.01 0.02
C PRO A 398 25.38 25.70 1.53
N PRO A 399 26.06 24.62 1.96
CA PRO A 399 26.29 24.36 3.38
C PRO A 399 27.01 25.55 4.02
N GLY A 400 26.46 26.08 5.12
CA GLY A 400 27.00 27.27 5.81
C GLY A 400 26.39 28.61 5.37
N SER A 401 25.46 28.62 4.42
CA SER A 401 24.66 29.82 4.10
C SER A 401 23.62 30.11 5.19
N ARG A 402 23.27 31.39 5.38
CA ARG A 402 22.20 31.82 6.30
C ARG A 402 20.86 31.15 5.98
N GLU A 403 20.58 30.93 4.70
CA GLU A 403 19.38 30.25 4.22
C GLU A 403 19.31 28.78 4.65
N ALA A 404 20.41 28.03 4.57
CA ALA A 404 20.47 26.65 5.04
C ALA A 404 20.27 26.53 6.57
N ALA A 405 20.77 27.52 7.32
CA ALA A 405 20.56 27.58 8.77
C ALA A 405 19.10 27.89 9.14
N ASP A 406 18.43 28.76 8.38
CA ASP A 406 17.00 29.07 8.58
C ASP A 406 16.11 27.87 8.24
N ASP A 407 16.44 27.13 7.17
CA ASP A 407 15.74 25.91 6.77
C ASP A 407 15.86 24.81 7.84
N GLN A 408 17.09 24.59 8.33
CA GLN A 408 17.35 23.63 9.41
C GLN A 408 16.63 24.02 10.72
N ARG A 409 16.56 25.32 11.03
CA ARG A 409 15.84 25.82 12.20
C ARG A 409 14.34 25.59 12.10
N TYR A 410 13.75 25.83 10.93
CA TYR A 410 12.35 25.54 10.68
C TYR A 410 12.05 24.04 10.84
N ASP A 411 12.86 23.17 10.24
CA ASP A 411 12.66 21.72 10.34
C ASP A 411 12.77 21.22 11.79
N GLN A 412 13.71 21.78 12.56
CA GLN A 412 13.83 21.47 13.99
C GLN A 412 12.59 21.91 14.77
N GLN A 413 12.15 23.17 14.61
CA GLN A 413 10.97 23.69 15.30
C GLN A 413 9.69 22.94 14.91
N LEU A 414 9.56 22.57 13.64
CA LEU A 414 8.47 21.76 13.14
C LEU A 414 8.47 20.37 13.78
N GLY A 415 9.63 19.70 13.83
CA GLY A 415 9.78 18.41 14.48
C GLY A 415 9.44 18.43 15.97
N GLU A 416 9.89 19.45 16.70
CA GLU A 416 9.57 19.67 18.12
C GLU A 416 8.06 19.86 18.33
N LEU A 417 7.41 20.72 17.53
CA LEU A 417 5.97 20.97 17.62
C LEU A 417 5.16 19.72 17.29
N LEU A 418 5.52 18.98 16.24
CA LEU A 418 4.83 17.74 15.87
C LEU A 418 4.96 16.67 16.96
N THR A 419 6.13 16.57 17.59
CA THR A 419 6.36 15.64 18.71
C THR A 419 5.50 16.01 19.93
N LEU A 420 5.45 17.30 20.28
CA LEU A 420 4.61 17.79 21.37
C LEU A 420 3.12 17.59 21.07
N LEU A 421 2.68 17.83 19.83
CA LEU A 421 1.31 17.56 19.38
C LEU A 421 0.95 16.09 19.53
N ALA A 422 1.80 15.18 19.09
CA ALA A 422 1.59 13.73 19.23
C ALA A 422 1.49 13.31 20.70
N SER A 423 2.38 13.82 21.57
CA SER A 423 2.34 13.52 23.01
C SER A 423 1.07 14.05 23.68
N THR A 424 0.64 15.27 23.33
CA THR A 424 -0.55 15.90 23.90
C THR A 424 -1.83 15.23 23.38
N ARG A 425 -1.86 14.83 22.10
CA ARG A 425 -2.95 14.02 21.52
C ARG A 425 -3.11 12.69 22.26
N SER A 426 -1.99 12.01 22.53
CA SER A 426 -1.99 10.74 23.27
C SER A 426 -2.52 10.90 24.70
N ALA A 427 -2.03 11.92 25.43
CA ALA A 427 -2.51 12.23 26.78
C ALA A 427 -4.01 12.54 26.80
N ARG A 428 -4.48 13.35 25.84
CA ARG A 428 -5.91 13.68 25.67
C ARG A 428 -6.75 12.43 25.39
N ALA A 429 -6.30 11.53 24.51
CA ALA A 429 -7.03 10.31 24.15
C ALA A 429 -7.24 9.38 25.36
N ILE A 430 -6.20 9.19 26.19
CA ILE A 430 -6.28 8.40 27.43
C ILE A 430 -7.34 8.99 28.37
N LEU A 431 -7.35 10.31 28.52
CA LEU A 431 -8.26 10.99 29.45
C LEU A 431 -9.71 11.01 28.94
N LEU A 432 -9.94 11.16 27.64
CA LEU A 432 -11.26 11.03 27.01
C LEU A 432 -11.82 9.60 27.16
N LYS A 433 -10.98 8.57 26.99
CA LYS A 433 -11.38 7.16 27.19
C LYS A 433 -11.81 6.90 28.64
N LYS A 434 -11.07 7.43 29.62
CA LYS A 434 -11.46 7.36 31.05
C LYS A 434 -12.80 8.06 31.30
N GLN A 435 -13.05 9.21 30.66
CA GLN A 435 -14.31 9.93 30.79
C GLN A 435 -15.49 9.16 30.18
N ALA A 436 -15.32 8.61 28.97
CA ALA A 436 -16.36 7.84 28.27
C ALA A 436 -16.74 6.55 29.01
N THR A 437 -15.78 5.91 29.67
CA THR A 437 -15.99 4.68 30.47
C THR A 437 -16.46 4.95 31.90
N GLN A 438 -16.74 6.21 32.27
CA GLN A 438 -17.09 6.64 33.63
C GLN A 438 -16.03 6.28 34.69
N GLN A 439 -14.77 6.14 34.28
CA GLN A 439 -13.62 5.83 35.13
C GLN A 439 -12.75 7.06 35.46
N SER A 440 -13.18 8.27 35.09
CA SER A 440 -12.43 9.51 35.31
C SER A 440 -12.55 10.03 36.74
N SER A 441 -11.41 10.32 37.37
CA SER A 441 -11.35 11.11 38.61
C SER A 441 -11.48 12.62 38.35
N VAL A 442 -11.71 13.42 39.40
CA VAL A 442 -11.67 14.90 39.30
C VAL A 442 -10.33 15.39 38.75
N GLY A 443 -9.22 14.74 39.14
CA GLY A 443 -7.89 15.04 38.62
C GLY A 443 -7.74 14.72 37.13
N ASP A 444 -8.35 13.63 36.64
CA ASP A 444 -8.36 13.30 35.21
C ASP A 444 -9.14 14.33 34.38
N LEU A 445 -10.24 14.88 34.93
CA LEU A 445 -11.00 15.94 34.25
C LEU A 445 -10.21 17.25 34.14
N THR A 446 -9.44 17.62 35.17
CA THR A 446 -8.54 18.77 35.11
C THR A 446 -7.40 18.53 34.12
N ALA A 447 -6.78 17.35 34.16
CA ALA A 447 -5.73 16.98 33.22
C ALA A 447 -6.24 16.96 31.76
N LEU A 448 -7.50 16.58 31.55
CA LEU A 448 -8.11 16.59 30.21
C LEU A 448 -8.25 18.03 29.71
N ALA A 449 -8.77 18.93 30.54
CA ALA A 449 -8.88 20.35 30.20
C ALA A 449 -7.50 20.96 29.88
N ASP A 450 -6.47 20.63 30.66
CA ASP A 450 -5.10 21.09 30.42
C ASP A 450 -4.52 20.53 29.11
N ALA A 451 -4.74 19.24 28.82
CA ALA A 451 -4.31 18.61 27.59
C ALA A 451 -5.03 19.19 26.36
N GLU A 452 -6.33 19.47 26.45
CA GLU A 452 -7.09 20.14 25.39
C GLU A 452 -6.58 21.56 25.14
N ALA A 453 -6.32 22.33 26.20
CA ALA A 453 -5.75 23.67 26.08
C ALA A 453 -4.34 23.64 25.48
N ALA A 454 -3.51 22.66 25.87
CA ALA A 454 -2.18 22.47 25.31
C ALA A 454 -2.24 22.11 23.82
N TYR A 455 -3.12 21.19 23.43
CA TYR A 455 -3.30 20.76 22.04
C TYR A 455 -3.73 21.93 21.16
N ASP A 456 -4.73 22.72 21.60
CA ASP A 456 -5.19 23.90 20.86
C ASP A 456 -4.12 24.98 20.72
N ARG A 457 -3.24 25.15 21.72
CA ARG A 457 -2.10 26.07 21.64
C ARG A 457 -1.08 25.58 20.61
N LEU A 458 -0.71 24.30 20.67
CA LEU A 458 0.29 23.72 19.78
C LEU A 458 -0.16 23.71 18.31
N GLN A 459 -1.44 23.44 18.04
CA GLN A 459 -1.99 23.51 16.67
C GLN A 459 -1.89 24.92 16.10
N ARG A 460 -2.19 25.94 16.90
CA ARG A 460 -2.02 27.35 16.50
C ARG A 460 -0.56 27.71 16.25
N GLN A 461 0.35 27.27 17.13
CA GLN A 461 1.78 27.47 16.93
C GLN A 461 2.31 26.80 15.65
N LEU A 462 1.78 25.62 15.30
CA LEU A 462 2.13 24.93 14.06
C LEU A 462 1.70 25.74 12.82
N VAL A 463 0.45 26.22 12.81
CA VAL A 463 -0.06 27.07 11.73
C VAL A 463 0.74 28.36 11.62
N ASP A 464 1.08 29.01 12.75
CA ASP A 464 1.88 30.23 12.76
C ASP A 464 3.31 29.99 12.24
N LEU A 465 3.94 28.89 12.64
CA LEU A 465 5.27 28.50 12.14
C LEU A 465 5.24 28.29 10.62
N ARG A 466 4.21 27.61 10.10
CA ARG A 466 4.05 27.38 8.67
C ARG A 466 3.73 28.64 7.90
N LYS A 467 2.91 29.54 8.43
CA LYS A 467 2.67 30.87 7.83
C LYS A 467 3.94 31.69 7.75
N ALA A 468 4.76 31.68 8.81
CA ALA A 468 6.05 32.36 8.80
C ALA A 468 7.00 31.78 7.73
N ARG A 469 7.01 30.45 7.58
CA ARG A 469 7.79 29.76 6.54
C ARG A 469 7.27 30.06 5.14
N LEU A 470 5.96 30.13 4.95
CA LEU A 470 5.34 30.48 3.68
C LEU A 470 5.77 31.89 3.25
N SER A 471 5.66 32.88 4.14
CA SER A 471 6.11 34.25 3.86
C SER A 471 7.62 34.36 3.60
N ASP A 472 8.43 33.49 4.20
CA ASP A 472 9.86 33.40 3.91
C ASP A 472 10.12 32.82 2.51
N LEU A 473 9.46 31.71 2.15
CA LEU A 473 9.59 31.10 0.82
C LEU A 473 9.07 32.01 -0.30
N GLU A 474 7.95 32.69 -0.09
CA GLU A 474 7.40 33.66 -1.04
C GLU A 474 8.34 34.84 -1.29
N ARG A 475 9.04 35.34 -0.25
CA ARG A 475 10.06 36.39 -0.42
C ARG A 475 11.30 35.89 -1.18
N ARG A 476 11.62 34.60 -1.05
CA ARG A 476 12.77 33.95 -1.70
C ARG A 476 12.45 33.47 -3.12
N ALA A 477 11.19 33.50 -3.56
CA ALA A 477 10.79 33.15 -4.92
C ALA A 477 11.15 34.31 -5.88
N ALA A 478 12.22 34.14 -6.65
CA ALA A 478 12.74 35.19 -7.53
C ALA A 478 12.05 35.24 -8.92
N GLN A 479 11.46 34.13 -9.39
CA GLN A 479 10.73 34.04 -10.66
C GLN A 479 9.60 33.00 -10.57
N PRO A 480 8.43 33.23 -11.22
CA PRO A 480 7.38 32.21 -11.36
C PRO A 480 7.86 31.03 -12.22
N GLY A 481 7.49 29.81 -11.84
CA GLY A 481 7.88 28.53 -12.47
C GLY A 481 9.08 27.83 -11.82
N GLY A 482 9.52 28.24 -10.63
CA GLY A 482 10.71 27.71 -9.97
C GLY A 482 10.45 26.49 -9.06
N PRO A 483 11.48 25.75 -8.64
CA PRO A 483 11.35 24.58 -7.75
C PRO A 483 10.75 24.90 -6.37
N ARG A 484 10.68 26.19 -5.99
CA ARG A 484 10.06 26.68 -4.75
C ARG A 484 8.53 26.88 -4.87
N ASP A 485 7.97 26.94 -6.08
CA ASP A 485 6.54 27.17 -6.27
C ASP A 485 5.69 25.97 -5.82
N GLN A 486 6.19 24.75 -6.05
CA GLN A 486 5.56 23.55 -5.49
C GLN A 486 5.60 23.56 -3.96
N GLN A 487 6.74 23.93 -3.36
CA GLN A 487 6.86 24.02 -1.89
C GLN A 487 5.91 25.09 -1.29
N ILE A 488 5.73 26.21 -1.98
CA ILE A 488 4.79 27.28 -1.60
C ILE A 488 3.34 26.75 -1.70
N ALA A 489 3.00 26.05 -2.78
CA ALA A 489 1.68 25.47 -2.97
C ALA A 489 1.36 24.42 -1.89
N ASP A 490 2.29 23.48 -1.64
CA ASP A 490 2.15 22.44 -0.63
C ASP A 490 1.96 23.05 0.78
N LEU A 491 2.74 24.08 1.11
CA LEU A 491 2.67 24.74 2.41
C LEU A 491 1.37 25.56 2.58
N ARG A 492 0.87 26.20 1.51
CA ARG A 492 -0.44 26.86 1.51
C ARG A 492 -1.57 25.86 1.78
N ALA A 493 -1.58 24.73 1.07
CA ALA A 493 -2.57 23.69 1.28
C ALA A 493 -2.53 23.15 2.71
N ALA A 494 -1.33 22.91 3.25
CA ALA A 494 -1.15 22.44 4.61
C ALA A 494 -1.66 23.45 5.68
N ILE A 495 -1.45 24.75 5.48
CA ILE A 495 -2.00 25.81 6.35
C ILE A 495 -3.52 25.83 6.30
N VAL A 496 -4.12 25.66 5.12
CA VAL A 496 -5.58 25.65 4.95
C VAL A 496 -6.19 24.45 5.67
N ASP A 497 -5.62 23.26 5.52
CA ASP A 497 -6.13 22.05 6.16
C ASP A 497 -6.04 22.11 7.69
N GLU A 498 -4.93 22.62 8.23
CA GLU A 498 -4.77 22.77 9.68
C GLU A 498 -5.67 23.87 10.24
N SER A 499 -5.82 24.97 9.51
CA SER A 499 -6.81 26.00 9.84
C SER A 499 -8.22 25.39 9.87
N LEU A 500 -8.59 24.58 8.88
CA LEU A 500 -9.89 23.89 8.84
C LEU A 500 -10.10 22.97 10.04
N GLU A 501 -9.08 22.22 10.44
CA GLU A 501 -9.16 21.34 11.62
C GLU A 501 -9.42 22.16 12.90
N ILE A 502 -8.67 23.25 13.10
CA ILE A 502 -8.82 24.15 14.24
C ILE A 502 -10.22 24.77 14.24
N THR A 503 -10.65 25.37 13.13
CA THR A 503 -11.94 26.07 13.02
C THR A 503 -13.12 25.12 13.18
N ARG A 504 -13.04 23.88 12.70
CA ARG A 504 -14.07 22.84 12.93
C ARG A 504 -14.16 22.43 14.40
N ARG A 505 -13.04 22.31 15.10
CA ARG A 505 -13.03 22.04 16.54
C ARG A 505 -13.60 23.21 17.33
N GLU A 506 -13.32 24.44 16.92
CA GLU A 506 -13.93 25.63 17.53
C GLU A 506 -15.45 25.67 17.32
N LEU A 507 -15.92 25.34 16.11
CA LEU A 507 -17.34 25.19 15.82
C LEU A 507 -17.99 24.15 16.75
N PHE A 508 -17.39 22.97 16.88
CA PHE A 508 -17.89 21.93 17.79
C PHE A 508 -17.98 22.41 19.25
N LYS A 509 -16.98 23.17 19.73
CA LYS A 509 -17.00 23.77 21.07
C LYS A 509 -18.12 24.79 21.23
N LEU A 510 -18.33 25.66 20.24
CA LEU A 510 -19.39 26.66 20.25
C LEU A 510 -20.79 26.02 20.21
N GLU A 511 -20.98 24.97 19.41
CA GLU A 511 -22.21 24.19 19.38
C GLU A 511 -22.49 23.51 20.73
N GLY A 512 -21.45 22.95 21.37
CA GLY A 512 -21.52 22.43 22.72
C GLY A 512 -21.92 23.49 23.75
N GLN A 513 -21.33 24.69 23.68
CA GLN A 513 -21.69 25.83 24.54
C GLN A 513 -23.14 26.27 24.33
N LEU A 514 -23.62 26.30 23.08
CA LEU A 514 -25.00 26.67 22.78
C LEU A 514 -26.01 25.70 23.40
N ARG A 515 -25.72 24.39 23.41
CA ARG A 515 -26.59 23.36 23.99
C ARG A 515 -26.83 23.52 25.49
N ILE A 516 -25.86 24.09 26.21
CA ILE A 516 -25.92 24.28 27.67
C ILE A 516 -26.31 25.71 28.08
N GLN A 517 -26.43 26.63 27.12
CA GLN A 517 -26.72 28.03 27.40
C GLN A 517 -28.22 28.28 27.56
N THR A 518 -28.62 28.83 28.70
CA THR A 518 -30.04 29.08 29.04
C THR A 518 -30.46 30.55 28.89
N ASN A 519 -29.49 31.48 28.82
CA ASN A 519 -29.76 32.91 28.67
C ASN A 519 -29.88 33.31 27.19
N ALA A 520 -31.04 33.84 26.80
CA ALA A 520 -31.33 34.23 25.42
C ALA A 520 -30.32 35.22 24.80
N ARG A 521 -29.76 36.14 25.60
CA ARG A 521 -28.78 37.13 25.13
C ARG A 521 -27.44 36.48 24.83
N ASP A 522 -27.01 35.55 25.68
CA ASP A 522 -25.76 34.81 25.48
C ASP A 522 -25.90 33.74 24.40
N SER A 523 -27.05 33.08 24.28
CA SER A 523 -27.35 32.16 23.18
C SER A 523 -27.28 32.87 21.83
N ALA A 524 -27.83 34.09 21.72
CA ALA A 524 -27.71 34.90 20.51
C ALA A 524 -26.25 35.27 20.18
N ARG A 525 -25.42 35.54 21.20
CA ARG A 525 -23.99 35.79 21.02
C ARG A 525 -23.24 34.57 20.50
N VAL A 526 -23.48 33.39 21.09
CA VAL A 526 -22.86 32.12 20.65
C VAL A 526 -23.34 31.74 19.25
N GLN A 527 -24.62 31.93 18.92
CA GLN A 527 -25.13 31.71 17.56
C GLN A 527 -24.45 32.60 16.51
N ALA A 528 -24.19 33.87 16.85
CA ALA A 528 -23.45 34.77 15.97
C ALA A 528 -22.00 34.28 15.74
N GLN A 529 -21.36 33.75 16.78
CA GLN A 529 -20.02 33.15 16.67
C GLN A 529 -20.04 31.88 15.81
N ILE A 530 -20.99 30.97 16.03
CA ILE A 530 -21.18 29.76 15.20
C ILE A 530 -21.30 30.13 13.73
N LYS A 531 -22.14 31.12 13.41
CA LYS A 531 -22.32 31.57 12.03
C LYS A 531 -21.02 32.11 11.43
N ALA A 532 -20.29 32.96 12.17
CA ALA A 532 -19.00 33.48 11.71
C ALA A 532 -17.97 32.36 11.48
N THR A 533 -17.92 31.37 12.36
CA THR A 533 -17.04 30.19 12.24
C THR A 533 -17.44 29.31 11.05
N GLN A 534 -18.74 29.15 10.77
CA GLN A 534 -19.23 28.43 9.59
C GLN A 534 -18.87 29.14 8.29
N ASP A 535 -18.98 30.47 8.25
CA ASP A 535 -18.56 31.29 7.12
C ASP A 535 -17.04 31.16 6.89
N GLU A 536 -16.23 31.18 7.96
CA GLU A 536 -14.78 30.95 7.88
C GLU A 536 -14.43 29.55 7.36
N ILE A 537 -15.13 28.50 7.80
CA ILE A 537 -14.96 27.15 7.24
C ILE A 537 -15.30 27.13 5.75
N ALA A 538 -16.39 27.79 5.34
CA ALA A 538 -16.76 27.84 3.93
C ALA A 538 -15.69 28.55 3.10
N ASP A 539 -15.07 29.61 3.62
CA ASP A 539 -13.98 30.34 2.98
C ASP A 539 -12.73 29.47 2.86
N LEU A 540 -12.34 28.79 3.93
CA LEU A 540 -11.21 27.87 3.94
C LEU A 540 -11.43 26.67 3.01
N VAL A 541 -12.65 26.12 2.91
CA VAL A 541 -12.98 25.06 1.94
C VAL A 541 -12.85 25.56 0.51
N ARG A 542 -13.26 26.81 0.21
CA ARG A 542 -13.04 27.39 -1.12
C ARG A 542 -11.56 27.57 -1.42
N GLN A 543 -10.76 28.02 -0.46
CA GLN A 543 -9.30 28.10 -0.60
C GLN A 543 -8.68 26.72 -0.83
N ARG A 544 -9.12 25.69 -0.10
CA ARG A 544 -8.65 24.31 -0.25
C ARG A 544 -8.97 23.71 -1.63
N ASN A 545 -10.08 24.10 -2.23
CA ASN A 545 -10.47 23.61 -3.55
C ASN A 545 -9.80 24.39 -4.70
N ALA A 546 -9.21 25.55 -4.40
CA ALA A 546 -8.53 26.40 -5.37
C ALA A 546 -7.00 26.23 -5.35
N ALA A 547 -6.45 25.80 -4.20
CA ALA A 547 -5.08 25.33 -4.03
C ALA A 547 -4.95 23.88 -4.51
#